data_AF-A0AAD3A382-F1
#
_entry.id   AF-A0AAD3A382-F1
#
_cell.length_a   1.000
_cell.length_b   1.000
_cell.length_c   1.000
_cell.angle_alpha   90.00
_cell.angle_beta   90.00
_cell.angle_gamma   90.00
#
_symmetry.space_group_name_H-M   'P 1'
#
loop_
_entity.id
_entity.type
_entity.pdbx_description
1 polymer ?
#
loop_
_entity_poly.entity_id
_entity_poly.type
_entity_poly.pdbx_seq_one_letter_code
_entity_poly.pdbx_strand_id
1 'polypeptide(L)'
;MGRLMRGKVIYGTTLIGLFLFLFFYFWIPKHHIERIHHHRIKQVDAKSDLTGFKTHLPIISIDTKQQVIPLVTKEGGKYVKARDNINVDIELRDSPSRSHHLSEKPRIRTKGLISYRGNSSRYFDKKSLKVKFVTNKLKEKKHRLAGMPKESEWVLHGPFLDRTLLRNYLSYNIAGEIMSYAPNVRYCELFVNGEYQGVYLAVENIEQGEQRVPIEKSDKKLHKTPYIVAWDREHKAKQKLDNYVHYTHQSGISALDVKYPGKQRLTSKQLEFINKDINHIEKVLYSYDFSQYPKYIDRESFANYFVINEFFRNVDAGKFSTYLYKDLRDRAKLVVWDFNNAFDNQIEGRVDEADFTLTDAPWFNMLIKDKAFIDLVVHRYKELRKGVLATEYLSNYIDETRHFLGPAIDRNYKKWGYVFDLKNTDPRNYLIPTERNVTSYHKSVEQLKDFIKKRGRWMDRNIETLYQYSAPSKNTNTLLE
;
A
#
# COMPACT_ATOMS: atom_id res chain seq x y z
N MET A 1 -64.33 -12.97 -7.11
CA MET A 1 -63.69 -11.65 -6.91
C MET A 1 -62.46 -11.67 -5.97
N GLY A 2 -62.40 -12.53 -4.92
CA GLY A 2 -61.30 -12.52 -3.93
C GLY A 2 -59.92 -13.06 -4.34
N ARG A 3 -59.81 -13.92 -5.38
CA ARG A 3 -58.50 -14.47 -5.83
C ARG A 3 -57.66 -13.47 -6.63
N LEU A 4 -58.29 -12.59 -7.41
CA LEU A 4 -57.61 -11.59 -8.23
C LEU A 4 -56.98 -10.46 -7.38
N MET A 5 -57.62 -10.10 -6.27
CA MET A 5 -57.11 -9.09 -5.34
C MET A 5 -55.86 -9.56 -4.59
N ARG A 6 -55.78 -10.85 -4.19
CA ARG A 6 -54.58 -11.40 -3.52
C ARG A 6 -53.34 -11.38 -4.43
N GLY A 7 -53.48 -11.67 -5.71
CA GLY A 7 -52.37 -11.62 -6.67
C GLY A 7 -51.80 -10.20 -6.85
N LYS A 8 -52.68 -9.18 -6.91
CA LYS A 8 -52.27 -7.78 -7.02
C LYS A 8 -51.59 -7.25 -5.75
N VAL A 9 -52.06 -7.67 -4.57
CA VAL A 9 -51.43 -7.31 -3.29
C VAL A 9 -50.04 -7.94 -3.18
N ILE A 10 -49.89 -9.23 -3.52
CA ILE A 10 -48.58 -9.92 -3.50
C ILE A 10 -47.61 -9.28 -4.49
N TYR A 11 -48.07 -8.94 -5.70
CA TYR A 11 -47.23 -8.29 -6.71
C TYR A 11 -46.79 -6.89 -6.27
N GLY A 12 -47.70 -6.11 -5.67
CA GLY A 12 -47.40 -4.80 -5.09
C GLY A 12 -46.39 -4.88 -3.94
N THR A 13 -46.56 -5.81 -3.00
CA THR A 13 -45.60 -6.01 -1.90
C THR A 13 -44.23 -6.48 -2.38
N THR A 14 -44.19 -7.30 -3.45
CA THR A 14 -42.93 -7.78 -4.01
C THR A 14 -42.17 -6.64 -4.71
N LEU A 15 -42.87 -5.80 -5.49
CA LEU A 15 -42.29 -4.61 -6.11
C LEU A 15 -41.79 -3.59 -5.08
N ILE A 16 -42.56 -3.36 -4.00
CA ILE A 16 -42.12 -2.50 -2.90
C ILE A 16 -40.89 -3.08 -2.20
N GLY A 17 -40.87 -4.39 -1.95
CA GLY A 17 -39.70 -5.07 -1.38
C GLY A 17 -38.46 -4.97 -2.27
N LEU A 18 -38.62 -5.10 -3.59
CA LEU A 18 -37.54 -5.00 -4.57
C LEU A 18 -37.03 -3.55 -4.71
N PHE A 19 -37.96 -2.57 -4.66
CA PHE A 19 -37.63 -1.15 -4.67
C PHE A 19 -36.93 -0.73 -3.37
N LEU A 20 -37.40 -1.19 -2.21
CA LEU A 20 -36.73 -0.96 -0.93
C LEU A 20 -35.36 -1.64 -0.90
N PHE A 21 -35.22 -2.87 -1.43
CA PHE A 21 -33.94 -3.54 -1.53
C PHE A 21 -32.97 -2.78 -2.45
N LEU A 22 -33.42 -2.29 -3.61
CA LEU A 22 -32.60 -1.46 -4.50
C LEU A 22 -32.26 -0.12 -3.85
N PHE A 23 -33.23 0.54 -3.21
CA PHE A 23 -33.04 1.79 -2.50
C PHE A 23 -32.01 1.63 -1.38
N PHE A 24 -32.15 0.62 -0.52
CA PHE A 24 -31.14 0.31 0.49
C PHE A 24 -29.82 -0.17 -0.11
N TYR A 25 -29.79 -0.92 -1.22
CA TYR A 25 -28.55 -1.35 -1.87
C TYR A 25 -27.74 -0.17 -2.41
N PHE A 26 -28.38 0.83 -3.02
CA PHE A 26 -27.74 2.06 -3.48
C PHE A 26 -27.42 3.04 -2.34
N TRP A 27 -28.08 2.89 -1.18
CA TRP A 27 -27.91 3.77 -0.01
C TRP A 27 -27.16 3.12 1.16
N ILE A 28 -26.70 1.87 1.03
CA ILE A 28 -25.69 1.30 1.93
C ILE A 28 -24.45 2.17 1.70
N PRO A 29 -23.99 2.92 2.72
CA PRO A 29 -22.76 3.68 2.59
C PRO A 29 -21.68 2.68 2.21
N LYS A 30 -21.00 2.89 1.07
CA LYS A 30 -19.70 2.26 0.83
C LYS A 30 -18.92 2.50 2.13
N HIS A 31 -18.50 1.44 2.83
CA HIS A 31 -17.78 1.55 4.09
C HIS A 31 -16.42 2.24 3.86
N HIS A 32 -16.43 3.56 3.64
CA HIS A 32 -15.24 4.38 3.61
C HIS A 32 -14.90 4.67 5.06
N ILE A 33 -13.90 3.95 5.55
CA ILE A 33 -13.22 4.33 6.78
C ILE A 33 -12.63 5.73 6.50
N GLU A 34 -13.11 6.73 7.24
CA GLU A 34 -12.65 8.10 7.09
C GLU A 34 -11.12 8.15 7.19
N ARG A 35 -10.48 8.68 6.13
CA ARG A 35 -9.04 8.80 6.05
C ARG A 35 -8.59 9.94 6.95
N ILE A 36 -7.90 9.60 8.03
CA ILE A 36 -7.29 10.62 8.89
C ILE A 36 -5.88 10.91 8.39
N HIS A 37 -5.63 12.16 8.00
CA HIS A 37 -4.30 12.67 7.65
C HIS A 37 -3.60 13.20 8.90
N HIS A 38 -2.51 12.55 9.33
CA HIS A 38 -1.78 12.93 10.55
C HIS A 38 -1.46 14.43 10.66
N HIS A 39 -0.97 15.05 9.58
CA HIS A 39 -0.54 16.45 9.55
C HIS A 39 -1.69 17.46 9.70
N ARG A 40 -2.95 17.01 9.57
CA ARG A 40 -4.16 17.83 9.76
C ARG A 40 -4.80 17.67 11.13
N ILE A 41 -4.28 16.77 11.97
CA ILE A 41 -4.77 16.62 13.34
C ILE A 41 -4.25 17.79 14.17
N LYS A 42 -5.18 18.58 14.72
CA LYS A 42 -4.85 19.70 15.61
C LYS A 42 -4.02 19.22 16.80
N GLN A 43 -2.81 19.76 16.93
CA GLN A 43 -1.92 19.48 18.04
C GLN A 43 -2.16 20.48 19.17
N VAL A 44 -2.17 19.96 20.40
CA VAL A 44 -2.17 20.76 21.62
C VAL A 44 -0.89 20.48 22.36
N ASP A 45 -0.11 21.51 22.67
CA ASP A 45 1.09 21.30 23.48
C ASP A 45 0.71 20.79 24.86
N ALA A 46 1.28 19.64 25.23
CA ALA A 46 1.19 19.16 26.59
C ALA A 46 1.88 20.16 27.51
N LYS A 47 1.15 20.70 28.49
CA LYS A 47 1.73 21.41 29.63
C LYS A 47 2.50 20.40 30.47
N SER A 48 3.82 20.50 30.49
CA SER A 48 4.70 19.59 31.22
C SER A 48 6.02 20.27 31.55
N ASP A 49 6.45 20.15 32.80
CA ASP A 49 7.76 20.61 33.28
C ASP A 49 8.88 19.59 33.00
N LEU A 50 8.59 18.55 32.22
CA LEU A 50 9.57 17.52 31.86
C LEU A 50 10.64 18.11 30.92
N THR A 51 11.90 17.93 31.29
CA THR A 51 13.05 18.29 30.46
C THR A 51 13.45 17.11 29.55
N GLY A 52 14.11 17.41 28.43
CA GLY A 52 14.63 16.41 27.49
C GLY A 52 13.88 16.35 26.16
N PHE A 53 13.96 15.20 25.47
CA PHE A 53 13.38 15.05 24.13
C PHE A 53 11.85 15.24 24.16
N LYS A 54 11.37 16.22 23.39
CA LYS A 54 9.96 16.55 23.20
C LYS A 54 9.60 16.56 21.71
N THR A 55 8.43 16.04 21.37
CA THR A 55 7.90 16.04 19.99
C THR A 55 6.38 15.94 20.01
N HIS A 56 5.70 16.45 18.98
CA HIS A 56 4.27 16.19 18.76
C HIS A 56 4.01 14.85 18.05
N LEU A 57 5.06 14.20 17.56
CA LEU A 57 4.93 12.88 16.94
C LEU A 57 4.88 11.78 18.00
N PRO A 58 4.12 10.69 17.77
CA PRO A 58 4.23 9.46 18.54
C PRO A 58 5.68 9.01 18.73
N ILE A 59 6.09 8.67 19.95
CA ILE A 59 7.39 8.08 20.24
C ILE A 59 7.23 6.57 20.43
N ILE A 60 8.01 5.79 19.69
CA ILE A 60 8.12 4.35 19.83
C ILE A 60 9.52 4.03 20.33
N SER A 61 9.62 3.42 21.52
CA SER A 61 10.90 2.97 22.07
C SER A 61 10.95 1.45 22.08
N ILE A 62 12.04 0.89 21.58
CA ILE A 62 12.26 -0.55 21.46
C ILE A 62 13.53 -0.90 22.23
N ASP A 63 13.43 -1.81 23.18
CA ASP A 63 14.58 -2.42 23.88
C ASP A 63 14.79 -3.84 23.34
N THR A 64 15.91 -4.04 22.64
CA THR A 64 16.31 -5.32 22.06
C THR A 64 17.02 -6.23 23.06
N LYS A 65 17.28 -5.76 24.28
CA LYS A 65 18.09 -6.46 25.30
C LYS A 65 19.47 -6.82 24.77
N GLN A 66 20.05 -5.88 24.02
CA GLN A 66 21.35 -6.05 23.33
C GLN A 66 21.37 -7.18 22.29
N GLN A 67 20.21 -7.75 21.91
CA GLN A 67 20.15 -8.71 20.82
C GLN A 67 20.31 -7.98 19.48
N VAL A 68 21.06 -8.60 18.57
CA VAL A 68 21.19 -8.17 17.18
C VAL A 68 19.97 -8.67 16.40
N ILE A 69 19.28 -7.77 15.72
CA ILE A 69 18.21 -8.14 14.78
C ILE A 69 18.86 -8.86 13.58
N PRO A 70 18.50 -10.12 13.28
CA PRO A 70 19.10 -10.85 12.18
C PRO A 70 18.82 -10.20 10.83
N LEU A 71 19.88 -9.89 10.07
CA LEU A 71 19.76 -9.66 8.64
C LEU A 71 19.70 -11.01 7.93
N VAL A 72 18.51 -11.38 7.46
CA VAL A 72 18.29 -12.64 6.74
C VAL A 72 18.69 -12.48 5.28
N THR A 73 19.85 -13.03 4.92
CA THR A 73 20.38 -13.09 3.55
C THR A 73 20.04 -14.42 2.88
N LYS A 74 20.12 -14.44 1.55
CA LYS A 74 20.09 -15.67 0.76
C LYS A 74 21.45 -15.88 0.10
N GLU A 75 22.01 -17.07 0.24
CA GLU A 75 23.19 -17.54 -0.49
C GLU A 75 22.79 -18.80 -1.28
N GLY A 76 23.09 -18.85 -2.58
CA GLY A 76 22.69 -19.97 -3.45
C GLY A 76 21.18 -20.27 -3.43
N GLY A 77 20.34 -19.26 -3.22
CA GLY A 77 18.88 -19.41 -3.13
C GLY A 77 18.34 -19.88 -1.78
N LYS A 78 19.20 -20.28 -0.82
CA LYS A 78 18.80 -20.73 0.53
C LYS A 78 18.97 -19.61 1.56
N TYR A 79 18.04 -19.55 2.52
CA TYR A 79 18.14 -18.61 3.64
C TYR A 79 19.22 -19.07 4.62
N VAL A 80 20.18 -18.18 4.92
CA VAL A 80 21.33 -18.49 5.79
C VAL A 80 20.97 -18.40 7.28
N LYS A 81 19.89 -17.69 7.65
CA LYS A 81 19.41 -17.58 9.04
C LYS A 81 17.93 -17.98 9.17
N ALA A 82 17.65 -18.95 10.05
CA ALA A 82 16.32 -19.56 10.22
C ALA A 82 15.32 -18.72 11.03
N ARG A 83 15.80 -17.89 11.99
CA ARG A 83 14.96 -16.92 12.71
C ARG A 83 15.18 -15.53 12.13
N ASP A 84 14.08 -14.89 11.73
CA ASP A 84 14.07 -13.54 11.16
C ASP A 84 13.77 -12.46 12.21
N ASN A 85 13.34 -12.85 13.42
CA ASN A 85 12.90 -11.94 14.46
C ASN A 85 13.52 -12.20 15.84
N ILE A 86 13.49 -11.17 16.68
CA ILE A 86 13.92 -11.21 18.09
C ILE A 86 12.80 -10.72 19.02
N ASN A 87 12.83 -11.19 20.26
CA ASN A 87 11.93 -10.73 21.32
C ASN A 87 12.42 -9.40 21.89
N VAL A 88 11.51 -8.43 22.00
CA VAL A 88 11.81 -7.08 22.49
C VAL A 88 10.78 -6.58 23.48
N ASP A 89 11.15 -5.55 24.21
CA ASP A 89 10.24 -4.72 24.99
C ASP A 89 9.93 -3.43 24.21
N ILE A 90 8.66 -3.06 24.11
CA ILE A 90 8.19 -1.89 23.35
C ILE A 90 7.40 -0.97 24.27
N GLU A 91 7.75 0.31 24.23
CA GLU A 91 7.02 1.39 24.87
C GLU A 91 6.40 2.31 23.83
N LEU A 92 5.12 2.64 24.00
CA LEU A 92 4.39 3.55 23.14
C LEU A 92 4.01 4.80 23.93
N ARG A 93 4.49 5.96 23.47
CA ARG A 93 4.06 7.29 23.92
C ARG A 93 3.38 7.96 22.73
N ASP A 94 2.09 7.73 22.61
CA ASP A 94 1.33 8.15 21.44
C ASP A 94 -0.07 8.63 21.83
N SER A 95 -0.43 9.78 21.28
CA SER A 95 -1.74 10.41 21.35
C SER A 95 -1.86 11.32 20.13
N PRO A 96 -2.95 11.26 19.36
CA PRO A 96 -3.04 11.98 18.09
C PRO A 96 -3.06 13.50 18.23
N SER A 97 -3.36 14.04 19.41
CA SER A 97 -3.67 15.46 19.62
C SER A 97 -2.76 16.18 20.62
N ARG A 98 -1.63 15.58 21.04
CA ARG A 98 -0.71 16.26 21.96
C ARG A 98 0.77 15.94 21.77
N SER A 99 1.61 16.83 22.28
CA SER A 99 3.05 16.62 22.45
C SER A 99 3.41 15.57 23.51
N HIS A 100 4.54 14.88 23.29
CA HIS A 100 5.09 13.78 24.09
C HIS A 100 6.52 14.08 24.53
N HIS A 101 6.86 13.69 25.76
CA HIS A 101 8.25 13.67 26.25
C HIS A 101 8.78 12.23 26.32
N LEU A 102 10.04 12.00 25.97
CA LEU A 102 10.65 10.66 26.09
C LEU A 102 10.69 10.16 27.55
N SER A 103 10.84 11.09 28.50
CA SER A 103 10.82 10.82 29.94
C SER A 103 9.42 10.63 30.53
N GLU A 104 8.34 10.89 29.76
CA GLU A 104 6.98 10.66 30.25
C GLU A 104 6.69 9.17 30.40
N LYS A 105 5.75 8.83 31.30
CA LYS A 105 5.26 7.46 31.45
C LYS A 105 4.62 7.01 30.12
N PRO A 106 5.06 5.91 29.52
CA PRO A 106 4.46 5.42 28.28
C PRO A 106 3.01 5.00 28.51
N ARG A 107 2.16 5.25 27.51
CA ARG A 107 0.76 4.82 27.49
C ARG A 107 0.67 3.30 27.52
N ILE A 108 1.57 2.62 26.80
CA ILE A 108 1.64 1.16 26.73
C ILE A 108 3.09 0.70 26.92
N ARG A 109 3.24 -0.38 27.71
CA ARG A 109 4.42 -1.26 27.72
C ARG A 109 3.96 -2.64 27.24
N THR A 110 4.64 -3.21 26.25
CA THR A 110 4.24 -4.50 25.68
C THR A 110 5.45 -5.29 25.17
N LYS A 111 5.31 -6.62 25.06
CA LYS A 111 6.32 -7.44 24.37
C LYS A 111 6.11 -7.34 22.87
N GLY A 112 7.19 -7.43 22.11
CA GLY A 112 7.16 -7.44 20.66
C GLY A 112 8.08 -8.48 20.06
N LEU A 113 7.81 -8.83 18.80
CA LEU A 113 8.75 -9.44 17.88
C LEU A 113 9.11 -8.40 16.82
N ILE A 114 10.40 -8.22 16.55
CA ILE A 114 10.85 -7.32 15.47
C ILE A 114 11.77 -8.03 14.50
N SER A 115 11.66 -7.67 13.23
CA SER A 115 12.54 -8.11 12.15
C SER A 115 12.81 -6.97 11.18
N TYR A 116 13.93 -7.03 10.45
CA TYR A 116 14.14 -6.13 9.32
C TYR A 116 13.14 -6.46 8.20
N ARG A 117 12.48 -5.43 7.68
CA ARG A 117 11.54 -5.53 6.56
C ARG A 117 12.18 -5.03 5.27
N GLY A 118 11.80 -5.66 4.17
CA GLY A 118 12.16 -5.25 2.82
C GLY A 118 12.81 -6.39 2.05
N ASN A 119 13.26 -6.08 0.83
CA ASN A 119 14.16 -6.96 0.08
C ASN A 119 15.53 -6.32 -0.03
N SER A 120 15.70 -5.39 -0.98
CA SER A 120 16.88 -4.54 -1.15
C SER A 120 17.00 -3.49 -0.05
N SER A 121 15.88 -2.92 0.40
CA SER A 121 15.87 -1.88 1.45
C SER A 121 16.37 -2.33 2.82
N ARG A 122 16.54 -3.64 3.05
CA ARG A 122 17.20 -4.17 4.25
C ARG A 122 18.70 -3.87 4.28
N TYR A 123 19.29 -3.47 3.15
CA TYR A 123 20.69 -3.11 3.05
C TYR A 123 20.96 -1.62 3.29
N PHE A 124 19.94 -0.75 3.24
CA PHE A 124 20.07 0.67 3.57
C PHE A 124 20.47 0.89 5.03
N ASP A 125 21.24 1.91 5.34
CA ASP A 125 21.73 2.12 6.71
C ASP A 125 20.57 2.37 7.70
N LYS A 126 19.57 3.16 7.30
CA LYS A 126 18.32 3.29 8.06
C LYS A 126 17.36 2.16 7.70
N LYS A 127 17.26 1.17 8.59
CA LYS A 127 16.46 -0.05 8.37
C LYS A 127 14.98 0.19 8.65
N SER A 128 14.11 -0.40 7.81
CA SER A 128 12.69 -0.55 8.12
C SER A 128 12.46 -1.79 8.98
N LEU A 129 11.49 -1.72 9.91
CA LEU A 129 11.16 -2.80 10.83
C LEU A 129 9.74 -3.30 10.59
N LYS A 130 9.56 -4.61 10.68
CA LYS A 130 8.25 -5.21 10.95
C LYS A 130 8.14 -5.43 12.46
N VAL A 131 7.04 -4.99 13.04
CA VAL A 131 6.78 -5.06 14.49
C VAL A 131 5.52 -5.87 14.71
N LYS A 132 5.59 -6.88 15.58
CA LYS A 132 4.44 -7.68 16.01
C LYS A 132 4.31 -7.66 17.53
N PHE A 133 3.23 -7.09 18.04
CA PHE A 133 2.90 -7.07 19.46
C PHE A 133 2.44 -8.44 19.94
N VAL A 134 3.01 -8.89 21.05
CA VAL A 134 2.76 -10.22 21.62
C VAL A 134 2.61 -10.18 23.14
N THR A 135 2.01 -11.23 23.69
CA THR A 135 2.03 -11.53 25.13
C THR A 135 3.37 -12.15 25.54
N ASN A 136 3.60 -12.32 26.85
CA ASN A 136 4.77 -13.07 27.36
C ASN A 136 4.82 -14.52 26.85
N LYS A 137 3.68 -15.09 26.43
CA LYS A 137 3.58 -16.42 25.81
C LYS A 137 3.68 -16.38 24.28
N LEU A 138 4.16 -15.27 23.71
CA LEU A 138 4.32 -15.03 22.26
C LEU A 138 3.01 -15.13 21.43
N LYS A 139 1.84 -15.04 22.08
CA LYS A 139 0.54 -14.93 21.40
C LYS A 139 0.29 -13.50 20.94
N GLU A 140 -0.35 -13.33 19.79
CA GLU A 140 -0.74 -12.02 19.25
C GLU A 140 -1.50 -11.16 20.26
N LYS A 141 -1.12 -9.88 20.35
CA LYS A 141 -1.78 -8.90 21.21
C LYS A 141 -2.02 -7.62 20.40
N LYS A 142 -3.27 -7.15 20.35
CA LYS A 142 -3.62 -5.97 19.54
C LYS A 142 -3.49 -4.70 20.37
N HIS A 143 -2.84 -3.69 19.79
CA HIS A 143 -2.75 -2.35 20.37
C HIS A 143 -3.03 -1.29 19.29
N ARG A 144 -3.61 -0.17 19.71
CA ARG A 144 -3.63 1.05 18.87
C ARG A 144 -2.20 1.59 18.78
N LEU A 145 -1.84 2.08 17.59
CA LEU A 145 -0.55 2.73 17.34
C LEU A 145 -0.81 4.06 16.62
N ALA A 146 -0.32 5.17 17.18
CA ALA A 146 -0.45 6.51 16.59
C ALA A 146 -1.91 6.89 16.25
N GLY A 147 -2.86 6.49 17.11
CA GLY A 147 -4.29 6.72 16.92
C GLY A 147 -4.99 5.78 15.92
N MET A 148 -4.25 4.95 15.18
CA MET A 148 -4.83 3.98 14.24
C MET A 148 -5.55 2.82 14.96
N PRO A 149 -6.50 2.13 14.30
CA PRO A 149 -7.24 1.00 14.85
C PRO A 149 -6.34 -0.08 15.45
N LYS A 150 -6.86 -0.81 16.45
CA LYS A 150 -6.08 -1.83 17.18
C LYS A 150 -5.62 -2.95 16.25
N GLU A 151 -4.33 -3.24 16.22
CA GLU A 151 -3.81 -4.43 15.57
C GLU A 151 -2.50 -4.90 16.20
N SER A 152 -2.12 -6.14 15.89
CA SER A 152 -0.93 -6.80 16.41
C SER A 152 0.29 -6.56 15.54
N GLU A 153 0.14 -6.35 14.23
CA GLU A 153 1.26 -6.23 13.30
C GLU A 153 1.29 -4.87 12.59
N TRP A 154 2.47 -4.25 12.59
CA TRP A 154 2.72 -2.91 12.04
C TRP A 154 4.06 -2.90 11.30
N VAL A 155 4.20 -1.97 10.36
CA VAL A 155 5.48 -1.66 9.71
C VAL A 155 5.97 -0.32 10.20
N LEU A 156 7.20 -0.26 10.70
CA LEU A 156 7.92 0.99 10.91
C LEU A 156 8.83 1.19 9.70
N HIS A 157 8.35 1.95 8.73
CA HIS A 157 9.05 2.23 7.49
C HIS A 157 9.98 3.43 7.69
N GLY A 158 11.29 3.19 7.58
CA GLY A 158 12.31 4.24 7.60
C GLY A 158 12.75 4.50 6.17
N PRO A 159 12.17 5.47 5.45
CA PRO A 159 12.36 5.56 4.01
C PRO A 159 13.72 6.22 3.72
N PHE A 160 14.80 5.43 3.80
CA PHE A 160 16.17 5.93 3.70
C PHE A 160 16.44 6.66 2.37
N LEU A 161 16.04 6.07 1.25
CA LEU A 161 16.13 6.71 -0.07
C LEU A 161 15.21 7.92 -0.20
N ASP A 162 14.14 7.99 0.58
CA ASP A 162 13.25 9.13 0.53
C ASP A 162 13.83 10.30 1.33
N ARG A 163 14.65 11.08 0.65
CA ARG A 163 15.25 12.31 1.18
C ARG A 163 14.22 13.40 1.52
N THR A 164 12.93 13.18 1.25
CA THR A 164 11.86 14.11 1.64
C THR A 164 11.14 13.67 2.91
N LEU A 165 11.18 12.38 3.25
CA LEU A 165 10.31 11.74 4.25
C LEU A 165 8.81 11.74 3.88
N LEU A 166 8.43 12.24 2.69
CA LEU A 166 7.05 12.53 2.31
C LEU A 166 6.43 11.52 1.34
N ARG A 167 7.19 10.83 0.48
CA ARG A 167 6.67 10.10 -0.68
C ARG A 167 5.64 9.05 -0.29
N ASN A 168 6.03 8.14 0.61
CA ASN A 168 5.12 7.11 1.11
C ASN A 168 3.93 7.71 1.87
N TYR A 169 4.17 8.74 2.69
CA TYR A 169 3.10 9.38 3.46
C TYR A 169 2.05 10.03 2.55
N LEU A 170 2.50 10.81 1.57
CA LEU A 170 1.64 11.42 0.56
C LEU A 170 0.85 10.35 -0.18
N SER A 171 1.53 9.37 -0.77
CA SER A 171 0.89 8.40 -1.65
C SER A 171 -0.13 7.51 -0.93
N TYR A 172 0.16 7.03 0.29
CA TYR A 172 -0.82 6.22 1.04
C TYR A 172 -2.06 7.01 1.44
N ASN A 173 -1.90 8.29 1.80
CA ASN A 173 -3.04 9.12 2.19
C ASN A 173 -3.89 9.49 0.97
N ILE A 174 -3.28 9.94 -0.14
CA ILE A 174 -4.02 10.23 -1.37
C ILE A 174 -4.71 8.99 -1.93
N ALA A 175 -4.03 7.83 -1.94
CA ALA A 175 -4.67 6.58 -2.35
C ALA A 175 -5.84 6.20 -1.43
N GLY A 176 -5.76 6.55 -0.14
CA GLY A 176 -6.82 6.34 0.83
C GLY A 176 -8.08 7.20 0.63
N GLU A 177 -7.97 8.32 -0.09
CA GLU A 177 -9.11 9.14 -0.53
C GLU A 177 -9.78 8.57 -1.79
N ILE A 178 -9.06 7.73 -2.54
CA ILE A 178 -9.46 7.30 -3.90
C ILE A 178 -9.93 5.84 -3.90
N MET A 179 -9.22 4.96 -3.19
CA MET A 179 -9.46 3.52 -3.20
C MET A 179 -10.36 3.09 -2.06
N SER A 180 -11.06 1.97 -2.24
CA SER A 180 -11.87 1.35 -1.17
C SER A 180 -11.03 0.98 0.06
N TYR A 181 -9.76 0.64 -0.14
CA TYR A 181 -8.80 0.45 0.94
C TYR A 181 -7.39 0.82 0.48
N ALA A 182 -6.69 1.56 1.34
CA ALA A 182 -5.25 1.75 1.30
C ALA A 182 -4.74 1.75 2.75
N PRO A 183 -3.52 1.25 3.03
CA PRO A 183 -2.98 1.27 4.39
C PRO A 183 -3.02 2.65 5.05
N ASN A 184 -3.41 2.74 6.32
CA ASN A 184 -3.20 3.95 7.11
C ASN A 184 -1.72 4.14 7.45
N VAL A 185 -1.32 5.41 7.54
CA VAL A 185 0.06 5.80 7.81
C VAL A 185 0.15 6.98 8.78
N ARG A 186 1.05 6.90 9.74
CA ARG A 186 1.35 7.97 10.70
C ARG A 186 2.85 8.12 10.87
N TYR A 187 3.32 9.36 10.98
CA TYR A 187 4.68 9.64 11.42
C TYR A 187 4.90 9.22 12.88
N CYS A 188 6.11 8.78 13.20
CA CYS A 188 6.58 8.53 14.56
C CYS A 188 8.08 8.77 14.68
N GLU A 189 8.55 8.98 15.92
CA GLU A 189 9.97 9.05 16.28
C GLU A 189 10.38 7.72 16.90
N LEU A 190 11.42 7.09 16.35
CA LEU A 190 11.86 5.76 16.79
C LEU A 190 13.12 5.86 17.66
N PHE A 191 13.11 5.16 18.79
CA PHE A 191 14.27 4.90 19.63
C PHE A 191 14.50 3.39 19.72
N VAL A 192 15.75 2.96 19.59
CA VAL A 192 16.16 1.56 19.77
C VAL A 192 17.31 1.53 20.77
N ASN A 193 17.15 0.81 21.88
CA ASN A 193 18.12 0.75 22.98
C ASN A 193 18.51 2.13 23.54
N GLY A 194 17.55 3.05 23.63
CA GLY A 194 17.79 4.44 24.06
C GLY A 194 18.33 5.36 22.97
N GLU A 195 18.79 4.81 21.84
CA GLU A 195 19.36 5.58 20.74
C GLU A 195 18.29 6.02 19.73
N TYR A 196 18.27 7.31 19.43
CA TYR A 196 17.38 7.88 18.42
C TYR A 196 17.71 7.32 17.03
N GLN A 197 16.68 6.87 16.29
CA GLN A 197 16.80 6.29 14.95
C GLN A 197 16.22 7.19 13.85
N GLY A 198 15.68 8.36 14.17
CA GLY A 198 15.06 9.25 13.20
C GLY A 198 13.55 9.13 13.11
N VAL A 199 12.99 9.85 12.14
CA VAL A 199 11.56 9.85 11.81
C VAL A 199 11.20 8.62 10.98
N TYR A 200 10.14 7.92 11.37
CA TYR A 200 9.60 6.74 10.69
C TYR A 200 8.14 6.94 10.32
N LEU A 201 7.64 6.10 9.42
CA LEU A 201 6.22 5.93 9.17
C LEU A 201 5.75 4.63 9.82
N ALA A 202 4.84 4.72 10.78
CA ALA A 202 4.01 3.60 11.21
C ALA A 202 2.93 3.36 10.15
N VAL A 203 3.03 2.24 9.43
CA VAL A 203 2.14 1.84 8.33
C VAL A 203 1.39 0.57 8.73
N GLU A 204 0.09 0.52 8.43
CA GLU A 204 -0.68 -0.73 8.51
C GLU A 204 -0.10 -1.78 7.57
N ASN A 205 0.02 -3.02 8.04
CA ASN A 205 0.29 -4.12 7.11
C ASN A 205 -1.00 -4.48 6.35
N ILE A 206 -0.87 -4.92 5.10
CA ILE A 206 -2.02 -5.38 4.30
C ILE A 206 -2.47 -6.74 4.83
N GLU A 207 -3.51 -6.72 5.64
CA GLU A 207 -4.06 -7.89 6.32
C GLU A 207 -5.58 -7.83 6.33
N GLN A 208 -6.21 -9.00 6.45
CA GLN A 208 -7.65 -9.10 6.61
C GLN A 208 -8.10 -8.49 7.94
N GLY A 209 -9.12 -7.63 7.88
CA GLY A 209 -9.76 -7.04 9.06
C GLY A 209 -10.76 -5.96 8.68
N GLU A 210 -11.77 -5.74 9.52
CA GLU A 210 -12.84 -4.76 9.28
C GLU A 210 -12.31 -3.33 9.10
N GLN A 211 -11.22 -2.99 9.79
CA GLN A 211 -10.53 -1.70 9.69
C GLN A 211 -9.26 -1.77 8.83
N ARG A 212 -9.10 -2.85 8.06
CA ARG A 212 -8.01 -3.10 7.10
C ARG A 212 -8.62 -3.55 5.78
N VAL A 213 -8.19 -4.68 5.21
CA VAL A 213 -8.86 -5.30 4.04
C VAL A 213 -10.15 -5.98 4.52
N PRO A 214 -11.34 -5.43 4.20
CA PRO A 214 -12.59 -5.84 4.82
C PRO A 214 -13.21 -7.02 4.07
N ILE A 215 -12.57 -8.18 4.15
CA ILE A 215 -13.10 -9.46 3.66
C ILE A 215 -13.46 -10.39 4.81
N GLU A 216 -14.33 -11.36 4.57
CA GLU A 216 -14.74 -12.37 5.56
C GLU A 216 -13.54 -13.12 6.18
N LYS A 217 -13.76 -13.70 7.37
CA LYS A 217 -12.74 -14.52 8.02
C LYS A 217 -12.72 -15.92 7.40
N SER A 218 -11.53 -16.40 7.05
CA SER A 218 -11.33 -17.78 6.61
C SER A 218 -11.65 -18.80 7.71
N ASP A 219 -12.46 -19.80 7.38
CA ASP A 219 -12.70 -20.99 8.20
C ASP A 219 -11.99 -22.21 7.59
N LYS A 220 -11.12 -22.87 8.38
CA LYS A 220 -10.37 -24.06 7.95
C LYS A 220 -11.26 -25.25 7.58
N LYS A 221 -12.51 -25.28 8.07
CA LYS A 221 -13.48 -26.34 7.76
C LYS A 221 -14.05 -26.22 6.34
N LEU A 222 -13.97 -25.03 5.74
CA LEU A 222 -14.49 -24.76 4.40
C LEU A 222 -13.40 -24.88 3.35
N HIS A 223 -13.77 -25.37 2.16
CA HIS A 223 -12.86 -25.45 1.02
C HIS A 223 -12.71 -24.11 0.29
N LYS A 224 -13.80 -23.33 0.21
CA LYS A 224 -13.78 -21.98 -0.35
C LYS A 224 -13.41 -20.99 0.74
N THR A 225 -12.58 -19.99 0.42
CA THR A 225 -12.16 -18.98 1.38
C THR A 225 -11.94 -17.61 0.70
N PRO A 226 -12.26 -16.49 1.36
CA PRO A 226 -11.78 -15.18 0.93
C PRO A 226 -10.25 -15.12 1.02
N TYR A 227 -9.61 -14.32 0.17
CA TYR A 227 -8.16 -14.32 0.08
C TYR A 227 -7.54 -12.96 -0.21
N ILE A 228 -6.26 -12.85 0.14
CA ILE A 228 -5.34 -11.79 -0.28
C ILE A 228 -4.14 -12.47 -0.90
N VAL A 229 -3.81 -12.11 -2.13
CA VAL A 229 -2.61 -12.54 -2.86
C VAL A 229 -1.74 -11.32 -3.18
N ALA A 230 -0.46 -11.53 -3.41
CA ALA A 230 0.42 -10.47 -3.89
C ALA A 230 1.36 -10.95 -4.98
N TRP A 231 1.49 -10.17 -6.06
CA TRP A 231 2.56 -10.28 -7.03
C TRP A 231 3.85 -9.77 -6.41
N ASP A 232 4.87 -10.63 -6.39
CA ASP A 232 6.22 -10.30 -5.91
C ASP A 232 7.23 -11.20 -6.61
N ARG A 233 8.53 -11.01 -6.35
CA ARG A 233 9.59 -11.86 -6.89
C ARG A 233 9.35 -13.31 -6.48
N GLU A 234 9.43 -14.22 -7.44
CA GLU A 234 9.06 -15.63 -7.23
C GLU A 234 9.79 -16.26 -6.03
N HIS A 235 11.09 -15.99 -5.87
CA HIS A 235 11.89 -16.53 -4.78
C HIS A 235 11.43 -16.09 -3.37
N LYS A 236 10.57 -15.07 -3.26
CA LYS A 236 9.99 -14.61 -1.98
C LYS A 236 8.69 -15.33 -1.62
N ALA A 237 8.06 -16.02 -2.57
CA ALA A 237 6.80 -16.70 -2.35
C ALA A 237 6.95 -17.80 -1.29
N LYS A 238 6.00 -17.87 -0.36
CA LYS A 238 5.93 -18.90 0.69
C LYS A 238 4.79 -19.90 0.44
N GLN A 239 3.80 -19.48 -0.34
CA GLN A 239 2.56 -20.14 -0.71
C GLN A 239 2.25 -19.74 -2.18
N LYS A 240 3.16 -20.11 -3.08
CA LYS A 240 3.11 -19.75 -4.49
C LYS A 240 1.87 -20.36 -5.16
N LEU A 241 1.21 -19.58 -6.01
CA LEU A 241 0.17 -20.07 -6.92
C LEU A 241 0.78 -20.56 -8.24
N ASP A 242 0.12 -21.51 -8.88
CA ASP A 242 0.40 -21.96 -10.24
C ASP A 242 -0.78 -21.60 -11.14
N ASN A 243 -0.88 -20.29 -11.41
CA ASN A 243 -1.96 -19.65 -12.16
C ASN A 243 -1.60 -19.43 -13.64
N TYR A 244 -2.60 -19.10 -14.47
CA TYR A 244 -2.45 -18.93 -15.92
C TYR A 244 -1.25 -18.07 -16.31
N VAL A 245 -1.16 -16.86 -15.76
CA VAL A 245 -0.09 -15.91 -16.11
C VAL A 245 1.29 -16.44 -15.71
N HIS A 246 1.37 -17.27 -14.66
CA HIS A 246 2.62 -17.91 -14.23
C HIS A 246 3.04 -19.05 -15.18
N TYR A 247 2.19 -20.07 -15.39
CA TYR A 247 2.59 -21.23 -16.20
C TYR A 247 2.65 -20.93 -17.71
N THR A 248 2.08 -19.82 -18.18
CA THR A 248 2.26 -19.32 -19.55
C THR A 248 3.44 -18.36 -19.70
N HIS A 249 4.25 -18.19 -18.64
CA HIS A 249 5.43 -17.33 -18.61
C HIS A 249 5.16 -15.83 -18.90
N GLN A 250 3.92 -15.38 -18.72
CA GLN A 250 3.55 -13.96 -18.86
C GLN A 250 3.89 -13.13 -17.62
N SER A 251 4.27 -13.76 -16.52
CA SER A 251 4.63 -13.08 -15.26
C SER A 251 6.08 -12.62 -15.16
N GLY A 252 6.94 -12.97 -16.12
CA GLY A 252 8.39 -12.73 -16.01
C GLY A 252 8.98 -13.37 -14.75
N ILE A 253 9.73 -12.59 -13.96
CA ILE A 253 10.37 -13.07 -12.70
C ILE A 253 9.46 -12.99 -11.47
N SER A 254 8.20 -12.62 -11.65
CA SER A 254 7.22 -12.46 -10.58
C SER A 254 6.36 -13.71 -10.43
N ALA A 255 5.79 -13.92 -9.25
CA ALA A 255 4.77 -14.92 -8.96
C ALA A 255 3.72 -14.38 -7.97
N LEU A 256 2.51 -14.94 -8.00
CA LEU A 256 1.50 -14.69 -6.97
C LEU A 256 1.76 -15.55 -5.73
N ASP A 257 1.70 -14.92 -4.56
CA ASP A 257 1.86 -15.56 -3.26
C ASP A 257 0.62 -15.31 -2.39
N VAL A 258 0.05 -16.36 -1.80
CA VAL A 258 -1.07 -16.22 -0.87
C VAL A 258 -0.59 -15.59 0.43
N LYS A 259 -1.12 -14.40 0.75
CA LYS A 259 -0.86 -13.66 2.00
C LYS A 259 -1.93 -13.90 3.04
N TYR A 260 -3.18 -14.07 2.61
CA TYR A 260 -4.30 -14.46 3.45
C TYR A 260 -5.14 -15.54 2.74
N PRO A 261 -5.50 -16.64 3.41
CA PRO A 261 -5.05 -17.04 4.76
C PRO A 261 -3.52 -17.22 4.87
N GLY A 262 -2.97 -16.85 6.02
CA GLY A 262 -1.53 -17.01 6.26
C GLY A 262 -1.12 -18.49 6.35
N LYS A 263 0.17 -18.78 6.16
CA LYS A 263 0.73 -20.15 6.03
C LYS A 263 0.27 -21.17 7.07
N GLN A 264 0.16 -20.79 8.33
CA GLN A 264 -0.27 -21.71 9.41
C GLN A 264 -1.80 -21.96 9.40
N ARG A 265 -2.56 -21.15 8.66
CA ARG A 265 -4.01 -21.21 8.57
C ARG A 265 -4.54 -21.73 7.25
N LEU A 266 -3.81 -21.58 6.15
CA LEU A 266 -4.22 -22.05 4.83
C LEU A 266 -4.25 -23.59 4.78
N THR A 267 -5.33 -24.17 4.27
CA THR A 267 -5.42 -25.61 3.99
C THR A 267 -5.11 -25.88 2.51
N SER A 268 -4.70 -27.11 2.17
CA SER A 268 -4.42 -27.47 0.76
C SER A 268 -5.63 -27.30 -0.15
N LYS A 269 -6.84 -27.62 0.34
CA LYS A 269 -8.09 -27.41 -0.42
C LYS A 269 -8.40 -25.93 -0.66
N GLN A 270 -8.07 -25.06 0.32
CA GLN A 270 -8.21 -23.60 0.14
C GLN A 270 -7.17 -23.06 -0.84
N LEU A 271 -5.92 -23.53 -0.78
CA LEU A 271 -4.90 -23.16 -1.76
C LEU A 271 -5.33 -23.55 -3.18
N GLU A 272 -5.86 -24.76 -3.35
CA GLU A 272 -6.41 -25.24 -4.62
C GLU A 272 -7.59 -24.37 -5.10
N PHE A 273 -8.50 -23.99 -4.20
CA PHE A 273 -9.60 -23.08 -4.52
C PHE A 273 -9.09 -21.71 -4.99
N ILE A 274 -8.16 -21.09 -4.26
CA ILE A 274 -7.58 -19.79 -4.62
C ILE A 274 -6.89 -19.89 -5.99
N ASN A 275 -6.12 -20.96 -6.21
CA ASN A 275 -5.45 -21.19 -7.49
C ASN A 275 -6.46 -21.31 -8.64
N LYS A 276 -7.53 -22.09 -8.45
CA LYS A 276 -8.59 -22.25 -9.45
C LYS A 276 -9.34 -20.94 -9.73
N ASP A 277 -9.65 -20.16 -8.70
CA ASP A 277 -10.36 -18.88 -8.85
C ASP A 277 -9.50 -17.86 -9.61
N ILE A 278 -8.23 -17.67 -9.22
CA ILE A 278 -7.30 -16.78 -9.96
C ILE A 278 -7.08 -17.28 -11.39
N ASN A 279 -6.86 -18.58 -11.59
CA ASN A 279 -6.69 -19.16 -12.92
C ASN A 279 -7.93 -18.94 -13.81
N HIS A 280 -9.14 -18.99 -13.24
CA HIS A 280 -10.37 -18.67 -13.96
C HIS A 280 -10.43 -17.19 -14.36
N ILE A 281 -10.14 -16.27 -13.42
CA ILE A 281 -10.10 -14.83 -13.69
C ILE A 281 -9.12 -14.50 -14.81
N GLU A 282 -7.91 -15.06 -14.74
CA GLU A 282 -6.89 -14.83 -15.75
C GLU A 282 -7.26 -15.47 -17.09
N LYS A 283 -7.78 -16.70 -17.11
CA LYS A 283 -8.25 -17.31 -18.36
C LYS A 283 -9.32 -16.48 -19.04
N VAL A 284 -10.29 -15.93 -18.30
CA VAL A 284 -11.27 -14.99 -18.84
C VAL A 284 -10.58 -13.78 -19.44
N LEU A 285 -9.59 -13.22 -18.74
CA LEU A 285 -8.86 -12.03 -19.19
C LEU A 285 -7.98 -12.26 -20.44
N TYR A 286 -7.47 -13.48 -20.63
CA TYR A 286 -6.52 -13.85 -21.69
C TYR A 286 -7.12 -14.77 -22.77
N SER A 287 -8.47 -14.90 -22.85
CA SER A 287 -9.17 -15.73 -23.84
C SER A 287 -10.23 -14.95 -24.60
N TYR A 288 -10.97 -15.66 -25.47
CA TYR A 288 -12.17 -15.13 -26.16
C TYR A 288 -13.29 -14.73 -25.19
N ASP A 289 -13.23 -15.13 -23.92
CA ASP A 289 -14.19 -14.73 -22.88
C ASP A 289 -13.89 -13.33 -22.29
N PHE A 290 -12.92 -12.60 -22.85
CA PHE A 290 -12.46 -11.31 -22.35
C PHE A 290 -13.60 -10.37 -21.93
N SER A 291 -14.65 -10.21 -22.75
CA SER A 291 -15.80 -9.36 -22.44
C SER A 291 -16.51 -9.67 -21.11
N GLN A 292 -16.30 -10.86 -20.54
CA GLN A 292 -16.87 -11.31 -19.27
C GLN A 292 -16.04 -10.92 -18.03
N TYR A 293 -14.82 -10.43 -18.18
CA TYR A 293 -13.94 -10.05 -17.06
C TYR A 293 -14.61 -9.11 -16.02
N PRO A 294 -15.53 -8.18 -16.37
CA PRO A 294 -16.18 -7.30 -15.39
C PRO A 294 -17.05 -8.03 -14.36
N LYS A 295 -17.40 -9.31 -14.59
CA LYS A 295 -18.08 -10.16 -13.61
C LYS A 295 -17.16 -10.55 -12.44
N TYR A 296 -15.85 -10.51 -12.65
CA TYR A 296 -14.86 -11.02 -11.70
C TYR A 296 -13.90 -9.96 -11.15
N ILE A 297 -13.68 -8.88 -11.91
CA ILE A 297 -12.80 -7.77 -11.54
C ILE A 297 -13.62 -6.51 -11.29
N ASP A 298 -13.30 -5.78 -10.22
CA ASP A 298 -13.84 -4.46 -9.97
C ASP A 298 -13.08 -3.44 -10.82
N ARG A 299 -13.70 -3.04 -11.94
CA ARG A 299 -13.10 -2.09 -12.90
C ARG A 299 -12.76 -0.74 -12.27
N GLU A 300 -13.56 -0.27 -11.32
CA GLU A 300 -13.32 1.01 -10.63
C GLU A 300 -12.09 0.91 -9.74
N SER A 301 -11.94 -0.20 -8.99
CA SER A 301 -10.74 -0.47 -8.19
C SER A 301 -9.47 -0.52 -9.05
N PHE A 302 -9.52 -1.21 -10.20
CA PHE A 302 -8.37 -1.34 -11.09
C PHE A 302 -8.04 -0.03 -11.82
N ALA A 303 -9.05 0.74 -12.25
CA ALA A 303 -8.83 2.04 -12.88
C ALA A 303 -8.24 3.06 -11.89
N ASN A 304 -8.74 3.08 -10.64
CA ASN A 304 -8.17 3.93 -9.58
C ASN A 304 -6.71 3.53 -9.27
N TYR A 305 -6.43 2.22 -9.15
CA TYR A 305 -5.06 1.74 -8.98
C TYR A 305 -4.15 2.15 -10.14
N PHE A 306 -4.65 2.06 -11.38
CA PHE A 306 -3.92 2.47 -12.57
C PHE A 306 -3.54 3.95 -12.49
N VAL A 307 -4.53 4.83 -12.27
CA VAL A 307 -4.33 6.27 -12.18
C VAL A 307 -3.34 6.64 -11.07
N ILE A 308 -3.46 6.06 -9.88
CA ILE A 308 -2.57 6.38 -8.74
C ILE A 308 -1.12 6.01 -9.05
N ASN A 309 -0.87 4.78 -9.51
CA ASN A 309 0.49 4.31 -9.75
C ASN A 309 1.12 4.97 -10.97
N GLU A 310 0.33 5.27 -12.01
CA GLU A 310 0.82 6.04 -13.15
C GLU A 310 1.11 7.49 -12.78
N PHE A 311 0.26 8.14 -12.00
CA PHE A 311 0.47 9.54 -11.61
C PHE A 311 1.67 9.70 -10.67
N PHE A 312 1.87 8.77 -9.73
CA PHE A 312 3.06 8.80 -8.87
C PHE A 312 4.29 8.15 -9.50
N ARG A 313 4.17 7.55 -10.70
CA ARG A 313 5.23 6.78 -11.37
C ARG A 313 5.83 5.69 -10.47
N ASN A 314 4.94 4.88 -9.89
CA ASN A 314 5.33 3.65 -9.20
C ASN A 314 5.52 2.50 -10.21
N VAL A 315 6.71 2.40 -10.78
CA VAL A 315 7.02 1.44 -11.87
C VAL A 315 7.06 -0.02 -11.46
N ASP A 316 7.14 -0.31 -10.15
CA ASP A 316 7.07 -1.67 -9.63
C ASP A 316 5.61 -2.19 -9.61
N ALA A 317 4.62 -1.29 -9.64
CA ALA A 317 3.20 -1.64 -9.61
C ALA A 317 2.81 -2.56 -10.78
N GLY A 318 1.93 -3.51 -10.51
CA GLY A 318 1.55 -4.57 -11.44
C GLY A 318 2.55 -5.72 -11.56
N LYS A 319 3.82 -5.54 -11.16
CA LYS A 319 4.86 -6.59 -11.26
C LYS A 319 5.38 -7.05 -9.91
N PHE A 320 5.55 -6.14 -8.96
CA PHE A 320 6.02 -6.42 -7.59
C PHE A 320 5.15 -5.66 -6.59
N SER A 321 5.14 -6.12 -5.33
CA SER A 321 4.42 -5.44 -4.25
C SER A 321 2.94 -5.15 -4.57
N THR A 322 2.33 -5.93 -5.46
CA THR A 322 0.98 -5.65 -5.98
C THR A 322 -0.02 -6.60 -5.36
N TYR A 323 -0.89 -6.06 -4.52
CA TYR A 323 -1.81 -6.84 -3.70
C TYR A 323 -3.20 -6.85 -4.32
N LEU A 324 -3.79 -8.05 -4.39
CA LEU A 324 -5.16 -8.29 -4.81
C LEU A 324 -5.90 -8.99 -3.67
N TYR A 325 -7.12 -8.56 -3.41
CA TYR A 325 -8.02 -9.24 -2.47
C TYR A 325 -9.36 -9.52 -3.13
N LYS A 326 -10.00 -10.60 -2.68
CA LYS A 326 -11.33 -11.00 -3.14
C LYS A 326 -12.08 -11.70 -2.02
N ASP A 327 -13.31 -11.24 -1.78
CA ASP A 327 -14.27 -11.97 -0.97
C ASP A 327 -15.00 -13.02 -1.82
N LEU A 328 -15.65 -14.01 -1.20
CA LEU A 328 -16.24 -15.16 -1.89
C LEU A 328 -17.28 -14.79 -2.95
N ARG A 329 -18.01 -13.69 -2.73
CA ARG A 329 -19.11 -13.22 -3.58
C ARG A 329 -18.86 -11.86 -4.20
N ASP A 330 -17.66 -11.31 -3.99
CA ASP A 330 -17.29 -9.99 -4.52
C ASP A 330 -16.32 -10.14 -5.69
N ARG A 331 -16.11 -9.02 -6.39
CA ARG A 331 -15.11 -8.89 -7.44
C ARG A 331 -13.73 -8.64 -6.83
N ALA A 332 -12.69 -9.04 -7.55
CA ALA A 332 -11.31 -8.79 -7.18
C ALA A 332 -11.01 -7.28 -7.18
N LYS A 333 -10.29 -6.83 -6.15
CA LYS A 333 -9.89 -5.44 -5.94
C LYS A 333 -8.40 -5.36 -5.60
N LEU A 334 -7.79 -4.21 -5.88
CA LEU A 334 -6.37 -3.98 -5.64
C LEU A 334 -6.12 -3.11 -4.40
N VAL A 335 -4.90 -3.21 -3.85
CA VAL A 335 -4.40 -2.36 -2.77
C VAL A 335 -3.03 -1.82 -3.17
N VAL A 336 -2.82 -0.52 -2.97
CA VAL A 336 -1.52 0.12 -3.20
C VAL A 336 -0.50 -0.23 -2.11
N TRP A 337 0.78 -0.26 -2.49
CA TRP A 337 1.89 -0.50 -1.58
C TRP A 337 3.19 0.08 -2.16
N ASP A 338 4.09 0.51 -1.28
CA ASP A 338 5.52 0.81 -1.55
C ASP A 338 5.80 1.93 -2.58
N PHE A 339 5.64 3.19 -2.19
CA PHE A 339 5.91 4.38 -3.03
C PHE A 339 7.25 5.05 -2.72
N ASN A 340 8.15 4.42 -1.96
CA ASN A 340 9.47 4.99 -1.66
C ASN A 340 10.32 5.18 -2.92
N ASN A 341 10.14 4.34 -3.94
CA ASN A 341 10.84 4.43 -5.22
C ASN A 341 10.06 5.22 -6.30
N ALA A 342 8.85 5.69 -5.97
CA ALA A 342 8.05 6.52 -6.85
C ALA A 342 8.65 7.93 -6.99
N PHE A 343 8.14 8.74 -7.92
CA PHE A 343 8.61 10.11 -8.16
C PHE A 343 10.11 10.22 -8.52
N ASP A 344 10.55 9.45 -9.52
CA ASP A 344 11.95 9.34 -9.97
C ASP A 344 12.95 9.00 -8.84
N ASN A 345 12.56 8.12 -7.91
CA ASN A 345 13.38 7.78 -6.73
C ASN A 345 13.89 6.32 -6.74
N GLN A 346 13.84 5.64 -7.88
CA GLN A 346 14.46 4.34 -8.08
C GLN A 346 16.00 4.46 -8.07
N ILE A 347 16.68 3.56 -7.34
CA ILE A 347 18.15 3.53 -7.28
C ILE A 347 18.76 3.30 -8.67
N GLU A 348 18.27 2.27 -9.35
CA GLU A 348 18.98 1.63 -10.49
C GLU A 348 18.97 2.48 -11.77
N GLY A 349 18.09 3.48 -11.85
CA GLY A 349 18.03 4.36 -13.01
C GLY A 349 16.97 5.43 -12.90
N ARG A 350 17.02 6.37 -13.85
CA ARG A 350 16.07 7.45 -13.98
C ARG A 350 14.72 6.92 -14.47
N VAL A 351 13.67 7.33 -13.79
CA VAL A 351 12.28 7.12 -14.21
C VAL A 351 11.66 8.50 -14.32
N ASP A 352 11.71 9.06 -15.53
CA ASP A 352 11.20 10.40 -15.78
C ASP A 352 9.66 10.46 -15.75
N GLU A 353 9.13 11.64 -16.05
CA GLU A 353 7.70 11.90 -16.05
C GLU A 353 6.93 11.28 -17.21
N ALA A 354 7.61 10.73 -18.22
CA ALA A 354 6.97 10.23 -19.43
C ALA A 354 6.60 8.74 -19.30
N ASP A 355 5.78 8.29 -20.25
CA ASP A 355 5.35 6.90 -20.45
C ASP A 355 4.31 6.37 -19.45
N PHE A 356 3.66 5.27 -19.83
CA PHE A 356 2.78 4.45 -18.99
C PHE A 356 3.47 3.10 -18.75
N THR A 357 3.60 2.67 -17.49
CA THR A 357 4.30 1.41 -17.15
C THR A 357 3.33 0.24 -16.99
N LEU A 358 2.12 0.51 -16.50
CA LEU A 358 1.11 -0.52 -16.29
C LEU A 358 0.57 -1.08 -17.59
N THR A 359 0.78 -0.41 -18.73
CA THR A 359 0.40 -0.94 -20.04
C THR A 359 1.10 -2.27 -20.37
N ASP A 360 2.28 -2.51 -19.79
CA ASP A 360 3.05 -3.75 -19.94
C ASP A 360 2.99 -4.65 -18.70
N ALA A 361 2.18 -4.29 -17.69
CA ALA A 361 2.07 -5.09 -16.48
C ALA A 361 1.07 -6.24 -16.64
N PRO A 362 1.27 -7.36 -15.93
CA PRO A 362 0.28 -8.42 -15.80
C PRO A 362 -1.12 -7.89 -15.50
N TRP A 363 -2.12 -8.51 -16.11
CA TRP A 363 -3.53 -8.11 -16.15
C TRP A 363 -3.82 -6.80 -16.89
N PHE A 364 -3.07 -5.73 -16.60
CA PHE A 364 -3.30 -4.42 -17.19
C PHE A 364 -3.04 -4.37 -18.69
N ASN A 365 -2.07 -5.13 -19.19
CA ASN A 365 -1.81 -5.28 -20.63
C ASN A 365 -3.00 -5.83 -21.43
N MET A 366 -3.92 -6.55 -20.77
CA MET A 366 -5.18 -6.99 -21.35
C MET A 366 -6.30 -6.00 -21.07
N LEU A 367 -6.39 -5.44 -19.86
CA LEU A 367 -7.45 -4.50 -19.50
C LEU A 367 -7.45 -3.25 -20.39
N ILE A 368 -6.28 -2.73 -20.77
CA ILE A 368 -6.18 -1.59 -21.70
C ILE A 368 -6.67 -1.90 -23.13
N LYS A 369 -6.94 -3.17 -23.46
CA LYS A 369 -7.56 -3.52 -24.75
C LYS A 369 -9.08 -3.31 -24.73
N ASP A 370 -9.68 -3.19 -23.55
CA ASP A 370 -11.09 -2.82 -23.39
C ASP A 370 -11.25 -1.31 -23.42
N LYS A 371 -11.93 -0.79 -24.44
CA LYS A 371 -12.25 0.64 -24.55
C LYS A 371 -13.02 1.13 -23.32
N ALA A 372 -13.94 0.34 -22.76
CA ALA A 372 -14.71 0.76 -21.59
C ALA A 372 -13.83 0.90 -20.33
N PHE A 373 -12.76 0.10 -20.23
CA PHE A 373 -11.77 0.26 -19.16
C PHE A 373 -10.94 1.54 -19.36
N ILE A 374 -10.48 1.84 -20.58
CA ILE A 374 -9.78 3.09 -20.86
C ILE A 374 -10.67 4.31 -20.62
N ASP A 375 -11.93 4.28 -21.07
CA ASP A 375 -12.90 5.34 -20.81
C ASP A 375 -12.99 5.63 -19.31
N LEU A 376 -13.03 4.57 -18.48
CA LEU A 376 -13.03 4.69 -17.02
C LEU A 376 -11.71 5.27 -16.48
N VAL A 377 -10.54 4.81 -16.95
CA VAL A 377 -9.23 5.35 -16.53
C VAL A 377 -9.11 6.84 -16.87
N VAL A 378 -9.45 7.24 -18.10
CA VAL A 378 -9.41 8.64 -18.56
C VAL A 378 -10.37 9.50 -17.74
N HIS A 379 -11.60 9.00 -17.52
CA HIS A 379 -12.59 9.71 -16.71
C HIS A 379 -12.12 9.92 -15.27
N ARG A 380 -11.66 8.84 -14.61
CA ARG A 380 -11.16 8.89 -13.23
C ARG A 380 -9.95 9.81 -13.10
N TYR A 381 -9.01 9.75 -14.04
CA TYR A 381 -7.88 10.68 -14.07
C TYR A 381 -8.35 12.13 -14.13
N LYS A 382 -9.20 12.49 -15.11
CA LYS A 382 -9.69 13.87 -15.29
C LYS A 382 -10.47 14.38 -14.09
N GLU A 383 -11.23 13.51 -13.42
CA GLU A 383 -11.93 13.85 -12.17
C GLU A 383 -10.93 14.12 -11.03
N LEU A 384 -10.04 13.17 -10.75
CA LEU A 384 -9.06 13.28 -9.67
C LEU A 384 -8.09 14.43 -9.86
N ARG A 385 -7.76 14.77 -11.12
CA ARG A 385 -6.89 15.87 -11.52
C ARG A 385 -7.46 17.25 -11.16
N LYS A 386 -8.79 17.36 -11.02
CA LYS A 386 -9.47 18.58 -10.52
C LYS A 386 -9.50 18.67 -8.99
N GLY A 387 -9.13 17.60 -8.29
CA GLY A 387 -9.19 17.48 -6.83
C GLY A 387 -7.86 17.04 -6.23
N VAL A 388 -7.85 15.84 -5.64
CA VAL A 388 -6.71 15.33 -4.85
C VAL A 388 -5.41 15.12 -5.65
N LEU A 389 -5.47 15.09 -6.99
CA LEU A 389 -4.29 15.05 -7.88
C LEU A 389 -4.00 16.40 -8.55
N ALA A 390 -4.68 17.48 -8.16
CA ALA A 390 -4.34 18.83 -8.61
C ALA A 390 -2.93 19.23 -8.13
N THR A 391 -2.19 19.95 -8.97
CA THR A 391 -0.78 20.29 -8.69
C THR A 391 -0.66 21.18 -7.46
N GLU A 392 -1.54 22.19 -7.35
CA GLU A 392 -1.60 23.08 -6.20
C GLU A 392 -2.02 22.33 -4.92
N TYR A 393 -2.99 21.42 -5.02
CA TYR A 393 -3.41 20.59 -3.89
C TYR A 393 -2.23 19.78 -3.33
N LEU A 394 -1.50 19.07 -4.20
CA LEU A 394 -0.37 18.24 -3.79
C LEU A 394 0.82 19.07 -3.29
N SER A 395 1.08 20.23 -3.89
CA SER A 395 2.13 21.15 -3.43
C SER A 395 1.81 21.68 -2.02
N ASN A 396 0.57 22.12 -1.80
CA ASN A 396 0.12 22.58 -0.48
C ASN A 396 0.15 21.45 0.54
N TYR A 397 -0.27 20.23 0.17
CA TYR A 397 -0.19 19.05 1.04
C TYR A 397 1.27 18.77 1.48
N ILE A 398 2.23 18.89 0.55
CA ILE A 398 3.66 18.74 0.83
C ILE A 398 4.12 19.80 1.83
N ASP A 399 3.73 21.06 1.63
CA ASP A 399 4.11 22.17 2.51
C ASP A 399 3.49 22.06 3.91
N GLU A 400 2.19 21.73 4.00
CA GLU A 400 1.49 21.46 5.25
C GLU A 400 2.15 20.31 6.01
N THR A 401 2.50 19.23 5.31
CA THR A 401 3.16 18.07 5.92
C THR A 401 4.57 18.42 6.41
N ARG A 402 5.35 19.17 5.63
CA ARG A 402 6.68 19.66 6.03
C ARG A 402 6.58 20.56 7.26
N HIS A 403 5.63 21.48 7.27
CA HIS A 403 5.38 22.37 8.40
C HIS A 403 5.02 21.58 9.66
N PHE A 404 4.12 20.60 9.52
CA PHE A 404 3.75 19.69 10.60
C PHE A 404 4.97 18.96 11.17
N LEU A 405 5.81 18.35 10.33
CA LEU A 405 7.01 17.63 10.80
C LEU A 405 7.97 18.55 11.59
N GLY A 406 8.12 19.80 11.15
CA GLY A 406 8.88 20.83 11.86
C GLY A 406 10.26 20.35 12.32
N PRO A 407 10.64 20.51 13.60
CA PRO A 407 11.96 20.13 14.12
C PRO A 407 12.31 18.63 13.99
N ALA A 408 11.35 17.74 13.70
CA ALA A 408 11.62 16.32 13.50
C ALA A 408 12.49 16.07 12.25
N ILE A 409 12.38 16.94 11.24
CA ILE A 409 13.21 16.90 10.03
C ILE A 409 14.69 17.08 10.40
N ASP A 410 14.99 18.12 11.18
CA ASP A 410 16.37 18.44 11.58
C ASP A 410 16.97 17.34 12.45
N ARG A 411 16.18 16.79 13.40
CA ARG A 411 16.63 15.65 14.21
C ARG A 411 16.94 14.43 13.36
N ASN A 412 16.08 14.12 12.39
CA ASN A 412 16.31 13.02 11.46
C ASN A 412 17.63 13.20 10.69
N TYR A 413 17.87 14.39 10.13
CA TYR A 413 19.09 14.65 9.34
C TYR A 413 20.32 14.98 10.18
N LYS A 414 20.19 15.25 11.48
CA LYS A 414 21.34 15.20 12.39
C LYS A 414 21.95 13.80 12.44
N LYS A 415 21.13 12.74 12.32
CA LYS A 415 21.60 11.35 12.27
C LYS A 415 21.91 10.87 10.86
N TRP A 416 21.01 11.15 9.91
CA TRP A 416 21.06 10.58 8.55
C TRP A 416 21.47 11.60 7.47
N GLY A 417 21.90 12.81 7.83
CA GLY A 417 22.19 13.90 6.89
C GLY A 417 23.43 13.69 6.02
N TYR A 418 24.27 12.70 6.34
CA TYR A 418 25.41 12.36 5.49
C TYR A 418 24.99 11.96 4.07
N VAL A 419 23.73 11.52 3.87
CA VAL A 419 23.18 11.21 2.53
C VAL A 419 23.19 12.40 1.56
N PHE A 420 23.37 13.63 2.09
CA PHE A 420 23.49 14.85 1.29
C PHE A 420 24.94 15.17 0.89
N ASP A 421 25.93 14.47 1.46
CA ASP A 421 27.33 14.57 1.04
C ASP A 421 27.59 13.60 -0.12
N LEU A 422 27.87 14.16 -1.30
CA LEU A 422 28.10 13.38 -2.52
C LEU A 422 29.56 12.98 -2.72
N LYS A 423 30.46 13.27 -1.77
CA LYS A 423 31.88 12.89 -1.87
C LYS A 423 32.10 11.38 -1.72
N ASN A 424 31.27 10.72 -0.91
CA ASN A 424 31.40 9.30 -0.56
C ASN A 424 30.10 8.54 -0.85
N THR A 425 29.63 8.62 -2.11
CA THR A 425 28.43 7.89 -2.52
C THR A 425 28.69 6.40 -2.69
N ASP A 426 27.69 5.58 -2.39
CA ASP A 426 27.72 4.14 -2.63
C ASP A 426 26.43 3.67 -3.33
N PRO A 427 26.49 2.59 -4.13
CA PRO A 427 25.37 2.15 -4.96
C PRO A 427 24.18 1.57 -4.16
N ARG A 428 24.30 1.41 -2.83
CA ARG A 428 23.20 0.91 -1.98
C ARG A 428 22.35 2.04 -1.43
N ASN A 429 22.95 3.20 -1.18
CA ASN A 429 22.33 4.29 -0.42
C ASN A 429 22.02 5.53 -1.26
N TYR A 430 22.57 5.61 -2.48
CA TYR A 430 22.43 6.75 -3.37
C TYR A 430 21.75 6.33 -4.67
N LEU A 431 20.99 7.26 -5.27
CA LEU A 431 20.44 7.08 -6.61
C LEU A 431 21.59 7.03 -7.63
N ILE A 432 21.39 6.26 -8.70
CA ILE A 432 22.36 6.14 -9.80
C ILE A 432 21.71 6.72 -11.07
N PRO A 433 22.42 7.57 -11.83
CA PRO A 433 23.76 8.12 -11.53
C PRO A 433 23.73 9.17 -10.40
N THR A 434 24.90 9.48 -9.83
CA THR A 434 25.04 10.24 -8.57
C THR A 434 24.41 11.63 -8.63
N GLU A 435 24.41 12.30 -9.78
CA GLU A 435 23.83 13.63 -10.00
C GLU A 435 22.32 13.72 -9.74
N ARG A 436 21.61 12.58 -9.69
CA ARG A 436 20.20 12.53 -9.29
C ARG A 436 19.99 12.86 -7.81
N ASN A 437 21.03 12.77 -7.01
CA ASN A 437 21.00 13.01 -5.59
C ASN A 437 21.22 14.50 -5.30
N VAL A 438 20.23 15.15 -4.70
CA VAL A 438 20.34 16.54 -4.25
C VAL A 438 21.09 16.66 -2.92
N THR A 439 21.68 17.83 -2.67
CA THR A 439 22.59 18.08 -1.52
C THR A 439 21.92 18.72 -0.30
N SER A 440 20.58 18.75 -0.23
CA SER A 440 19.86 19.20 0.96
C SER A 440 18.41 18.71 0.98
N TYR A 441 17.81 18.73 2.17
CA TYR A 441 16.38 18.44 2.36
C TYR A 441 15.47 19.39 1.57
N HIS A 442 15.78 20.68 1.57
CA HIS A 442 14.98 21.65 0.80
C HIS A 442 14.98 21.31 -0.69
N LYS A 443 16.14 21.00 -1.26
CA LYS A 443 16.25 20.62 -2.68
C LYS A 443 15.53 19.30 -2.99
N SER A 444 15.44 18.36 -2.04
CA SER A 444 14.70 17.11 -2.26
C SER A 444 13.19 17.34 -2.32
N VAL A 445 12.67 18.26 -1.50
CA VAL A 445 11.27 18.67 -1.54
C VAL A 445 10.96 19.37 -2.86
N GLU A 446 11.81 20.29 -3.32
CA GLU A 446 11.64 20.95 -4.61
C GLU A 446 11.67 19.96 -5.78
N GLN A 447 12.58 18.99 -5.76
CA GLN A 447 12.64 17.90 -6.75
C GLN A 447 11.32 17.10 -6.80
N LEU A 448 10.74 16.77 -5.64
CA LEU A 448 9.45 16.07 -5.57
C LEU A 448 8.30 16.90 -6.15
N LYS A 449 8.21 18.20 -5.79
CA LYS A 449 7.17 19.10 -6.31
C LYS A 449 7.30 19.31 -7.82
N ASP A 450 8.52 19.52 -8.31
CA ASP A 450 8.79 19.68 -9.75
C ASP A 450 8.39 18.42 -10.52
N PHE A 451 8.72 17.24 -10.00
CA PHE A 451 8.30 15.97 -10.59
C PHE A 451 6.76 15.86 -10.69
N ILE A 452 6.04 16.11 -9.59
CA ILE A 452 4.55 16.05 -9.57
C ILE A 452 3.96 17.02 -10.60
N LYS A 453 4.51 18.24 -10.69
CA LYS A 453 4.08 19.24 -11.67
C LYS A 453 4.32 18.78 -13.11
N LYS A 454 5.50 18.24 -13.41
CA LYS A 454 5.85 17.71 -14.73
C LYS A 454 5.01 16.51 -15.11
N ARG A 455 4.86 15.53 -14.21
CA ARG A 455 4.05 14.33 -14.44
C ARG A 455 2.57 14.64 -14.62
N GLY A 456 2.00 15.53 -13.81
CA GLY A 456 0.63 15.98 -13.99
C GLY A 456 0.42 16.61 -15.38
N ARG A 457 1.31 17.54 -15.79
CA ARG A 457 1.25 18.15 -17.13
C ARG A 457 1.44 17.14 -18.26
N TRP A 458 2.30 16.15 -18.07
CA TRP A 458 2.50 15.09 -19.05
C TRP A 458 1.25 14.23 -19.19
N MET A 459 0.66 13.78 -18.08
CA MET A 459 -0.59 13.00 -18.11
C MET A 459 -1.76 13.82 -18.65
N ASP A 460 -1.84 15.12 -18.36
CA ASP A 460 -2.85 16.02 -18.93
C ASP A 460 -2.85 16.00 -20.46
N ARG A 461 -1.66 15.88 -21.08
CA ARG A 461 -1.50 15.80 -22.55
C ARG A 461 -1.64 14.39 -23.11
N ASN A 462 -1.35 13.36 -22.32
CA ASN A 462 -1.14 12.00 -22.84
C ASN A 462 -2.16 10.96 -22.34
N ILE A 463 -3.03 11.27 -21.38
CA ILE A 463 -3.96 10.27 -20.84
C ILE A 463 -4.85 9.63 -21.92
N GLU A 464 -5.22 10.39 -22.94
CA GLU A 464 -6.04 9.89 -24.05
C GLU A 464 -5.25 9.08 -25.07
N THR A 465 -3.92 9.12 -25.07
CA THR A 465 -3.13 8.24 -25.95
C THR A 465 -3.33 6.77 -25.59
N LEU A 466 -3.83 6.46 -24.39
CA LEU A 466 -4.23 5.10 -24.01
C LEU A 466 -5.26 4.50 -24.98
N TYR A 467 -6.10 5.30 -25.65
CA TYR A 467 -7.06 4.80 -26.64
C TYR A 467 -6.40 4.04 -27.80
N GLN A 468 -5.11 4.26 -28.07
CA GLN A 468 -4.37 3.51 -29.08
C GLN A 468 -4.35 2.00 -28.80
N TYR A 469 -4.43 1.59 -27.52
CA TYR A 469 -4.38 0.18 -27.13
C TYR A 469 -5.72 -0.54 -27.28
N SER A 470 -6.83 0.20 -27.39
CA SER A 470 -8.18 -0.33 -27.64
C SER A 470 -8.73 0.00 -29.04
N ALA A 471 -7.90 0.60 -29.90
CA ALA A 471 -8.33 0.96 -31.24
C ALA A 471 -8.65 -0.31 -32.06
N PRO A 472 -9.70 -0.31 -32.89
CA PRO A 472 -9.98 -1.43 -33.78
C PRO A 472 -8.78 -1.66 -34.70
N SER A 473 -8.17 -2.85 -34.65
CA SER A 473 -7.10 -3.20 -35.59
C SER A 473 -7.70 -3.75 -36.89
N LYS A 474 -7.20 -3.29 -38.05
CA LYS A 474 -7.58 -3.85 -39.36
C LYS A 474 -7.20 -5.34 -39.51
N ASN A 475 -6.28 -5.82 -38.67
CA ASN A 475 -5.82 -7.21 -38.64
C ASN A 475 -6.43 -7.99 -37.46
N THR A 476 -7.40 -7.42 -36.74
CA THR A 476 -8.17 -8.19 -35.78
C THR A 476 -8.95 -9.21 -36.60
N ASN A 477 -8.68 -10.51 -36.42
CA ASN A 477 -9.51 -11.56 -36.99
C ASN A 477 -10.96 -11.22 -36.66
N THR A 478 -11.76 -10.91 -37.67
CA THR A 478 -13.19 -10.53 -37.62
C THR A 478 -14.09 -11.70 -37.19
N LEU A 479 -13.58 -12.60 -36.35
CA LEU A 479 -14.31 -13.65 -35.65
C LEU A 479 -14.69 -13.22 -34.22
N LEU A 480 -14.53 -11.93 -33.90
CA LEU A 480 -14.81 -11.30 -32.60
C LEU A 480 -16.11 -10.45 -32.61
N GLU A 481 -16.97 -10.63 -33.60
CA GLU A 481 -18.37 -10.17 -33.56
C GLU A 481 -19.30 -11.22 -32.94
#